data_AF-W1XVG6-F1
#
_entry.id   AF-W1XVG6-F1
#
_cell.length_a   1.000
_cell.length_b   1.000
_cell.length_c   1.000
_cell.angle_alpha   90.00
_cell.angle_beta   90.00
_cell.angle_gamma   90.00
#
_symmetry.space_group_name_H-M   'P 1'
#
loop_
_entity.id
_entity.type
_entity.pdbx_description
1 polymer ?
#
loop_
_entity_poly.entity_id
_entity_poly.type
_entity_poly.pdbx_seq_one_letter_code
_entity_poly.pdbx_strand_id
1 'polypeptide(L)' 'MRCAYCHNPDTWNESSDDVKFMTVEELWDQYERNRQFYTNGGITVTGGEALMQIDFVIELFTYFRER' A
#
# COMPACT_ATOMS: atom_id res chain seq x y z
N MET A 1 6.94 11.73 10.13
CA MET A 1 6.15 12.86 10.69
C MET A 1 5.64 12.53 12.09
N ARG A 2 5.17 13.54 12.85
CA ARG A 2 4.52 13.39 14.17
C ARG A 2 3.35 14.37 14.31
N CYS A 3 2.39 14.28 13.38
CA CYS A 3 1.24 15.18 13.36
C CYS A 3 0.47 15.08 14.68
N ALA A 4 0.08 16.22 15.27
CA ALA A 4 -0.58 16.26 16.57
C ALA A 4 -1.93 15.53 16.63
N TYR A 5 -2.53 15.28 15.46
CA TYR A 5 -3.83 14.65 15.27
C TYR A 5 -3.75 13.50 14.24
N CYS A 6 -2.61 12.78 14.21
CA CYS A 6 -2.49 11.58 13.40
C CYS A 6 -3.50 10.52 13.87
N HIS A 7 -4.31 10.02 12.95
CA HIS A 7 -5.31 8.99 13.26
C HIS A 7 -4.71 7.57 13.26
N ASN A 8 -3.53 7.40 12.64
CA ASN A 8 -2.83 6.11 12.54
C ASN A 8 -1.39 6.22 13.09
N PRO A 9 -1.19 6.59 14.37
CA PRO A 9 0.15 6.74 14.95
C PRO A 9 0.92 5.41 15.06
N ASP A 10 0.20 4.28 15.03
CA ASP A 10 0.73 2.92 14.96
C ASP A 10 1.56 2.69 13.67
N THR A 11 1.23 3.38 12.58
CA THR A 11 1.97 3.28 11.30
C THR A 11 3.37 3.93 11.33
N TRP A 12 3.77 4.54 12.45
CA TRP A 12 5.04 5.25 12.56
C TRP A 12 6.25 4.33 12.80
N ASN A 13 6.02 3.12 13.31
CA ASN A 13 7.10 2.18 13.62
C ASN A 13 7.28 1.17 12.47
N GLU A 14 8.26 1.45 11.61
CA GLU A 14 8.63 0.57 10.48
C GLU A 14 9.27 -0.76 10.92
N SER A 15 9.63 -0.91 12.20
CA SER A 15 10.22 -2.12 12.78
C SER A 15 9.27 -2.80 13.79
N SER A 16 7.96 -2.58 13.67
CA SER A 16 6.99 -3.31 14.49
C SER A 16 6.95 -4.79 14.08
N ASP A 17 6.70 -5.68 15.04
CA ASP A 17 6.51 -7.12 14.78
C ASP A 17 5.26 -7.39 13.89
N ASP A 18 4.34 -6.43 13.82
CA ASP A 18 3.15 -6.50 12.97
C ASP A 18 3.42 -6.13 11.50
N VAL A 19 4.64 -5.70 11.16
CA VAL A 19 5.00 -5.32 9.78
C VAL A 19 5.03 -6.57 8.89
N LYS A 20 4.31 -6.49 7.77
CA LYS A 20 4.32 -7.52 6.73
C LYS A 20 4.91 -6.96 5.44
N PHE A 21 6.05 -7.52 5.04
CA PHE A 21 6.60 -7.29 3.70
C PHE A 21 5.80 -8.07 2.67
N MET A 22 5.52 -7.45 1.54
CA MET A 22 4.74 -8.04 0.45
C MET A 22 5.33 -7.63 -0.89
N THR A 23 5.24 -8.52 -1.89
CA THR A 23 5.61 -8.18 -3.27
C THR A 23 4.42 -7.60 -4.04
N VAL A 24 4.69 -6.99 -5.18
CA VAL A 24 3.65 -6.45 -6.06
C VAL A 24 2.75 -7.57 -6.62
N GLU A 25 3.30 -8.74 -6.90
CA GLU A 25 2.55 -9.93 -7.34
C GLU A 25 1.59 -10.44 -6.27
N GLU A 26 2.02 -10.47 -5.00
CA GLU A 26 1.14 -10.88 -3.91
C GLU A 26 -0.05 -9.92 -3.73
N LEU A 27 0.17 -8.62 -3.97
CA LEU A 27 -0.89 -7.61 -3.98
C LEU A 27 -1.80 -7.74 -5.20
N TRP A 28 -1.25 -8.04 -6.37
CA TRP A 28 -2.03 -8.35 -7.58
C TRP A 28 -2.96 -9.53 -7.36
N ASP A 29 -2.46 -10.64 -6.81
CA ASP A 29 -3.27 -11.82 -6.53
C ASP A 29 -4.38 -11.52 -5.51
N GLN A 30 -4.10 -10.67 -4.52
CA GLN A 30 -5.13 -10.21 -3.58
C GLN A 30 -6.18 -9.33 -4.24
N TYR A 31 -5.76 -8.44 -5.12
CA TYR A 31 -6.65 -7.57 -5.89
C TYR A 31 -7.56 -8.39 -6.80
N GLU A 32 -7.01 -9.29 -7.61
CA GLU A 32 -7.79 -10.08 -8.57
C GLU A 32 -8.81 -11.00 -7.88
N ARG A 33 -8.45 -11.60 -6.73
CA ARG A 33 -9.41 -12.38 -5.92
C ARG A 33 -10.63 -11.56 -5.49
N ASN A 34 -10.46 -10.26 -5.30
CA ASN A 34 -11.49 -9.33 -4.83
C ASN A 34 -12.03 -8.43 -5.95
N ARG A 35 -11.66 -8.66 -7.21
CA ARG A 35 -11.95 -7.76 -8.34
C ARG A 35 -13.41 -7.38 -8.49
N GLN A 36 -14.31 -8.32 -8.21
CA GLN A 36 -15.76 -8.08 -8.27
C GLN A 36 -16.26 -6.97 -7.32
N PHE A 37 -15.51 -6.68 -6.25
CA PHE A 37 -15.84 -5.60 -5.31
C PHE A 37 -15.32 -4.23 -5.77
N TYR A 38 -14.37 -4.20 -6.71
CA TYR A 38 -13.77 -2.98 -7.26
C TYR A 38 -14.48 -2.58 -8.54
N THR A 39 -15.58 -1.84 -8.40
CA THR A 39 -16.44 -1.46 -9.54
C THR A 39 -16.05 -0.12 -10.15
N ASN A 40 -15.60 0.84 -9.32
CA ASN A 40 -15.16 2.16 -9.73
C ASN A 40 -13.95 2.57 -8.89
N GLY A 41 -12.90 3.09 -9.52
CA GLY A 41 -11.69 3.56 -8.84
C GLY A 41 -10.45 2.76 -9.22
N GLY A 42 -9.58 2.51 -8.23
CA GLY A 42 -8.30 1.85 -8.43
C GLY A 42 -7.56 1.69 -7.10
N ILE A 43 -6.23 1.64 -7.17
CA ILE A 43 -5.39 1.43 -5.99
C ILE A 43 -4.98 2.77 -5.38
N THR A 44 -5.02 2.83 -4.05
CA THR A 44 -4.51 3.96 -3.26
C THR A 44 -3.46 3.42 -2.29
N VAL A 45 -2.26 4.01 -2.30
CA VAL A 45 -1.22 3.72 -1.31
C VAL A 45 -1.30 4.76 -0.21
N THR A 46 -1.47 4.33 1.03
CA THR A 46 -1.69 5.18 2.21
C THR A 46 -1.02 4.57 3.45
N GLY A 47 -1.25 5.13 4.63
CA GLY A 47 -0.71 4.68 5.91
C GLY A 47 0.09 5.79 6.58
N GLY A 48 1.37 5.52 6.86
CA GLY A 48 2.32 6.51 7.37
C GLY A 48 2.70 7.53 6.30
N GLU A 49 3.88 7.36 5.69
CA GLU A 49 4.34 8.17 4.57
C GLU A 49 4.71 7.25 3.40
N ALA A 50 3.82 7.12 2.43
CA ALA A 50 3.98 6.18 1.32
C ALA A 50 5.23 6.48 0.48
N LEU A 51 5.63 7.75 0.38
CA LEU A 51 6.80 8.15 -0.41
C LEU A 51 8.13 7.75 0.24
N MET A 52 8.14 7.26 1.49
CA MET A 52 9.34 6.63 2.07
C MET A 52 9.70 5.31 1.38
N GLN A 53 8.77 4.68 0.65
CA GLN A 53 8.97 3.45 -0.09
C GLN A 53 8.78 3.68 -1.60
N ILE A 54 9.37 4.76 -2.13
CA ILE A 54 9.07 5.24 -3.48
C ILE A 54 9.32 4.22 -4.59
N ASP A 55 10.39 3.42 -4.50
CA ASP A 55 10.72 2.42 -5.53
C ASP A 55 9.60 1.37 -5.65
N PHE A 56 9.10 0.88 -4.51
CA PHE A 56 7.96 -0.05 -4.46
C PHE A 56 6.67 0.59 -5.00
N VAL A 57 6.41 1.87 -4.67
CA VAL A 57 5.21 2.58 -5.16
C VAL A 57 5.25 2.75 -6.67
N ILE A 58 6.42 3.06 -7.24
CA ILE A 58 6.60 3.15 -8.70
C ILE A 58 6.37 1.79 -9.35
N GLU A 59 6.95 0.73 -8.79
CA GLU A 59 6.78 -0.64 -9.28
C GLU A 59 5.30 -1.06 -9.26
N LEU A 60 4.63 -0.86 -8.13
CA LEU A 60 3.23 -1.17 -7.92
C LEU A 60 2.35 -0.50 -8.97
N PHE A 61 2.43 0.82 -9.11
CA PHE A 61 1.58 1.53 -10.07
C PHE A 61 1.95 1.23 -11.53
N THR A 62 3.21 0.96 -11.84
CA THR A 62 3.61 0.52 -13.18
C THR A 62 2.99 -0.84 -13.51
N TYR A 63 3.14 -1.81 -12.60
CA TYR A 63 2.64 -3.16 -12.75
C TYR A 63 1.12 -3.22 -12.95
N PHE A 64 0.38 -2.46 -12.13
CA PHE A 64 -1.09 -2.40 -12.18
C PHE A 64 -1.64 -1.57 -13.35
N ARG A 65 -0.85 -0.68 -13.95
CA ARG A 65 -1.28 0.05 -15.15
C ARG A 65 -1.17 -0.80 -16.42
N GLU A 66 -0.23 -1.75 -16.43
CA GLU A 66 0.03 -2.61 -17.59
C GLU A 66 -0.93 -3.80 -17.70
N ARG A 67 -1.79 -4.02 -16.69
CA ARG A 67 -2.70 -5.17 -16.57
C ARG A 67 -4.13 -4.70 -16.30
#